data_AF-A0A8S3HWI8-F1
#
_entry.id   AF-A0A8S3HWI8-F1
#
_cell.length_a   1.000
_cell.length_b   1.000
_cell.length_c   1.000
_cell.angle_alpha   90.00
_cell.angle_beta   90.00
_cell.angle_gamma   90.00
#
_symmetry.space_group_name_H-M   'P 1'
#
loop_
_entity.id
_entity.type
_entity.pdbx_description
1 polymer ?
#
loop_
_entity_poly.entity_id
_entity_poly.type
_entity_poly.pdbx_seq_one_letter_code
_entity_poly.pdbx_strand_id
1 'polypeptide(L)'
;VCYITLCEKTFPRKNAYEYLEDLAQEFIAQYGQKVQLAARPYSFIEFDNYIQKMKKQYADSRTSRDTTGRLRTNLQDIQNIMVTNIQDVISRGETVQGLTQKAANLASISQQYRKDANYLNRMSSLTKIGLTVGSIVILSLIAYVFIF
;
A
#
# COMPACT_ATOMS: atom_id res chain seq x y z
N VAL A 1 -13.89 -5.68 -13.46
CA VAL A 1 -14.12 -4.24 -13.70
C VAL A 1 -14.58 -3.64 -12.40
N CYS A 2 -14.06 -2.47 -12.02
CA CYS A 2 -14.49 -1.75 -10.81
C CYS A 2 -15.34 -0.55 -11.22
N TYR A 3 -16.43 -0.32 -10.51
CA TYR A 3 -17.36 0.79 -10.75
C TYR A 3 -17.38 1.68 -9.52
N ILE A 4 -17.13 2.97 -9.72
CA ILE A 4 -16.99 3.95 -8.64
C ILE A 4 -17.80 5.19 -9.00
N THR A 5 -18.49 5.77 -8.02
CA THR A 5 -19.18 7.06 -8.14
C THR A 5 -18.92 7.92 -6.91
N LEU A 6 -19.00 9.24 -7.09
CA LEU A 6 -18.89 10.22 -6.01
C LEU A 6 -20.15 11.08 -6.01
N CYS A 7 -20.79 11.18 -4.85
CA CYS A 7 -22.00 11.95 -4.65
C CYS A 7 -21.92 12.75 -3.34
N GLU A 8 -22.80 13.73 -3.18
CA GLU A 8 -22.94 14.44 -1.91
C GLU A 8 -23.35 13.49 -0.78
N LYS A 9 -22.98 13.83 0.46
CA LYS A 9 -23.33 13.03 1.65
C LYS A 9 -24.85 12.88 1.85
N THR A 10 -25.62 13.84 1.34
CA THR A 10 -27.09 13.89 1.38
C THR A 10 -27.72 12.93 0.38
N PHE A 11 -26.99 12.49 -0.65
CA PHE A 11 -27.52 11.61 -1.67
C PHE A 11 -27.80 10.21 -1.10
N PRO A 12 -28.99 9.62 -1.35
CA PRO A 12 -29.32 8.31 -0.80
C PRO A 12 -28.35 7.22 -1.27
N ARG A 13 -27.65 6.58 -0.33
CA ARG A 13 -26.71 5.48 -0.62
C ARG A 13 -27.34 4.38 -1.48
N LYS A 14 -28.60 4.04 -1.22
CA LYS A 14 -29.35 3.04 -1.99
C LYS A 14 -29.37 3.39 -3.49
N ASN A 15 -29.71 4.63 -3.82
CA ASN A 15 -29.78 5.09 -5.21
C ASN A 15 -28.39 5.08 -5.87
N ALA A 16 -27.32 5.34 -5.10
CA ALA A 16 -25.96 5.28 -5.63
C ALA A 16 -25.55 3.85 -6.00
N TYR A 17 -25.89 2.86 -5.17
CA TYR A 17 -25.62 1.45 -5.48
C TYR A 17 -26.47 0.95 -6.65
N GLU A 18 -27.75 1.31 -6.70
CA GLU A 18 -28.64 0.96 -7.80
C GLU A 18 -28.14 1.55 -9.13
N TYR A 19 -27.69 2.81 -9.12
CA TYR A 19 -27.01 3.43 -10.26
C TYR A 19 -25.77 2.64 -10.72
N LEU A 20 -24.92 2.19 -9.78
CA LEU A 20 -23.72 1.43 -10.11
C LEU A 20 -24.03 0.03 -10.65
N GLU A 21 -25.07 -0.62 -10.12
CA GLU A 21 -25.53 -1.94 -10.55
C GLU A 21 -26.03 -1.89 -12.00
N ASP A 22 -26.92 -0.95 -12.32
CA ASP A 22 -27.42 -0.74 -13.68
C ASP A 22 -26.27 -0.46 -14.66
N LEU A 23 -25.31 0.36 -14.23
CA LEU A 23 -24.16 0.74 -15.04
C LEU A 23 -23.27 -0.48 -15.31
N ALA A 24 -23.08 -1.33 -14.29
CA ALA A 24 -22.32 -2.55 -14.40
C ALA A 24 -22.99 -3.55 -15.35
N GLN A 25 -24.31 -3.74 -15.24
CA GLN A 25 -25.06 -4.65 -16.10
C GLN A 25 -24.97 -4.24 -17.57
N GLU A 26 -25.22 -2.96 -17.88
CA GLU A 26 -25.13 -2.47 -19.25
C GLU A 26 -23.70 -2.55 -19.81
N PHE A 27 -22.70 -2.14 -19.01
CA PHE A 27 -21.31 -2.19 -19.44
C PHE A 27 -20.85 -3.62 -19.73
N ILE A 28 -21.21 -4.59 -18.89
CA ILE A 28 -20.89 -6.00 -19.11
C ILE A 28 -21.63 -6.54 -20.33
N ALA A 29 -22.91 -6.18 -20.52
CA ALA A 29 -23.69 -6.59 -21.68
C ALA A 29 -23.07 -6.11 -23.00
N GLN A 30 -22.58 -4.86 -23.04
CA GLN A 30 -22.03 -4.28 -24.26
C GLN A 30 -20.54 -4.60 -24.49
N TYR A 31 -19.75 -4.64 -23.42
CA TYR A 31 -18.28 -4.68 -23.49
C TYR A 31 -17.64 -5.83 -22.72
N GLY A 32 -18.37 -6.68 -21.99
CA GLY A 32 -17.83 -7.66 -21.04
C GLY A 32 -16.67 -8.51 -21.59
N GLN A 33 -16.81 -9.04 -22.82
CA GLN A 33 -15.75 -9.83 -23.46
C GLN A 33 -14.61 -8.97 -24.04
N LYS A 34 -14.88 -7.71 -24.37
CA LYS A 34 -13.91 -6.77 -24.96
C LYS A 34 -13.01 -6.13 -23.91
N VAL A 35 -13.39 -6.15 -22.63
CA VAL A 35 -12.61 -5.56 -21.53
C VAL A 35 -11.17 -6.09 -21.50
N GLN A 36 -10.97 -7.40 -21.68
CA GLN A 36 -9.64 -8.00 -21.64
C GLN A 36 -8.75 -7.60 -22.83
N LEU A 37 -9.36 -7.10 -23.91
CA LEU A 37 -8.66 -6.66 -25.12
C LEU A 37 -8.32 -5.17 -25.09
N ALA A 38 -8.68 -4.45 -24.02
CA ALA A 38 -8.41 -3.02 -23.90
C ALA A 38 -6.91 -2.76 -23.75
N ALA A 39 -6.27 -2.26 -24.81
CA ALA A 39 -4.83 -1.96 -24.82
C ALA A 39 -4.51 -0.50 -24.47
N ARG A 40 -5.51 0.39 -24.45
CA ARG A 40 -5.32 1.83 -24.22
C ARG A 40 -6.24 2.36 -23.11
N PRO A 41 -5.82 3.41 -22.38
CA PRO A 41 -6.72 4.16 -21.51
C PRO A 41 -7.97 4.63 -22.27
N TYR A 42 -9.13 4.63 -21.60
CA TYR A 42 -10.42 5.07 -22.17
C TYR A 42 -10.83 4.34 -23.46
N SER A 43 -10.49 3.05 -23.60
CA SER A 43 -10.89 2.23 -24.75
C SER A 43 -12.41 2.17 -25.00
N PHE A 44 -13.23 2.51 -24.00
CA PHE A 44 -14.70 2.44 -24.03
C PHE A 44 -15.36 3.80 -23.81
N ILE A 45 -14.74 4.90 -24.27
CA ILE A 45 -15.23 6.28 -24.06
C ILE A 45 -16.66 6.51 -24.59
N GLU A 46 -17.10 5.75 -25.60
CA GLU A 46 -18.46 5.84 -26.15
C GLU A 46 -19.56 5.53 -25.12
N PHE A 47 -19.22 4.75 -24.09
CA PHE A 47 -20.13 4.45 -22.99
C PHE A 47 -20.46 5.68 -22.12
N ASP A 48 -19.68 6.77 -22.22
CA ASP A 48 -19.93 8.01 -21.48
C ASP A 48 -21.32 8.60 -21.73
N ASN A 49 -21.85 8.46 -22.96
CA ASN A 49 -23.22 8.90 -23.27
C ASN A 49 -24.27 8.18 -22.41
N TYR A 50 -24.10 6.88 -22.18
CA TYR A 50 -24.98 6.11 -21.31
C TYR A 50 -24.83 6.54 -19.85
N ILE A 51 -23.59 6.71 -19.40
CA ILE A 51 -23.26 7.22 -18.05
C ILE A 51 -23.98 8.55 -17.78
N GLN A 52 -23.87 9.52 -18.69
CA GLN A 52 -24.49 10.83 -18.54
C GLN A 52 -26.02 10.75 -18.50
N LYS A 53 -26.63 9.96 -19.39
CA LYS A 53 -28.08 9.76 -19.44
C LYS A 53 -28.59 9.17 -18.13
N MET A 54 -27.94 8.12 -17.64
CA MET A 54 -28.36 7.43 -16.43
C MET A 54 -28.10 8.28 -15.18
N LYS A 55 -26.97 8.99 -15.12
CA LYS A 55 -26.67 9.94 -14.05
C LYS A 55 -27.79 10.98 -13.90
N LYS A 56 -28.30 11.53 -15.00
CA LYS A 56 -29.41 12.49 -14.97
C LYS A 56 -30.69 11.86 -14.41
N GLN A 57 -31.01 10.64 -14.84
CA GLN A 57 -32.19 9.91 -14.35
C GLN A 57 -32.14 9.66 -12.84
N TYR A 58 -30.97 9.32 -12.30
CA TYR A 58 -30.77 9.07 -10.86
C TYR A 58 -30.63 10.36 -10.03
N ALA A 59 -30.17 11.46 -10.63
CA ALA A 59 -30.13 12.77 -9.99
C ALA A 59 -31.54 13.39 -9.84
N ASP A 60 -32.42 13.17 -10.82
CA ASP A 60 -33.80 13.68 -10.78
C ASP A 60 -34.68 12.83 -9.83
N SER A 61 -34.81 13.29 -8.58
CA SER A 61 -35.60 12.64 -7.51
C SER A 61 -37.08 12.41 -7.84
N ARG A 62 -37.62 13.05 -8.90
CA ARG A 62 -39.00 12.87 -9.36
C ARG A 62 -39.18 11.63 -10.23
N THR A 63 -38.14 11.21 -10.96
CA THR A 63 -38.16 10.05 -11.88
C THR A 63 -37.74 8.77 -11.17
N SER A 64 -36.88 8.86 -10.15
CA SER A 64 -36.45 7.74 -9.31
C SER A 64 -37.63 6.97 -8.69
N ARG A 65 -38.75 7.63 -8.38
CA ARG A 65 -39.90 7.01 -7.73
C ARG A 65 -40.61 5.98 -8.61
N ASP A 66 -40.61 6.16 -9.94
CA ASP A 66 -41.22 5.24 -10.90
C ASP A 66 -40.30 4.08 -11.30
N THR A 67 -38.98 4.29 -11.33
CA THR A 67 -38.01 3.22 -11.64
C THR A 67 -37.80 2.25 -10.46
N THR A 68 -37.93 2.75 -9.22
CA THR A 68 -37.80 1.97 -7.96
C THR A 68 -38.91 0.91 -7.79
N GLY A 69 -39.99 0.97 -8.57
CA GLY A 69 -41.11 0.02 -8.46
C GLY A 69 -40.78 -1.39 -9.00
N ARG A 70 -39.83 -1.53 -9.93
CA ARG A 70 -39.62 -2.77 -10.70
C ARG A 70 -38.38 -3.59 -10.30
N LEU A 71 -37.46 -3.03 -9.50
CA LEU A 71 -36.19 -3.67 -9.10
C LEU A 71 -36.08 -3.89 -7.58
N ARG A 72 -37.20 -4.17 -6.91
CA ARG A 72 -37.26 -4.35 -5.43
C ARG A 72 -36.67 -5.65 -4.91
N THR A 73 -36.23 -6.57 -5.76
CA THR A 73 -35.99 -7.96 -5.35
C THR A 73 -34.57 -8.26 -4.85
N ASN A 74 -33.56 -7.42 -5.12
CA ASN A 74 -32.15 -7.74 -4.80
C ASN A 74 -31.41 -6.71 -3.92
N LEU A 75 -32.08 -5.66 -3.43
CA LEU A 75 -31.43 -4.55 -2.70
C LEU A 75 -31.34 -4.75 -1.17
N GLN A 76 -31.67 -5.95 -0.67
CA GLN A 76 -31.69 -6.23 0.77
C GLN A 76 -30.27 -6.27 1.39
N ASP A 77 -29.24 -6.46 0.57
CA ASP A 77 -27.84 -6.62 1.01
C ASP A 77 -27.01 -5.33 1.17
N ILE A 78 -27.56 -4.16 0.84
CA ILE A 78 -26.83 -2.87 0.95
C ILE A 78 -26.47 -2.53 2.42
N GLN A 79 -27.17 -3.12 3.39
CA GLN A 79 -26.94 -2.85 4.81
C GLN A 79 -25.60 -3.40 5.35
N ASN A 80 -24.97 -4.35 4.64
CA ASN A 80 -23.73 -5.00 5.07
C ASN A 80 -22.45 -4.43 4.43
N ILE A 81 -22.54 -3.27 3.77
CA ILE A 81 -21.38 -2.69 3.07
C ILE A 81 -20.55 -1.85 4.03
N MET A 82 -19.25 -2.15 4.08
CA MET A 82 -18.26 -1.44 4.90
C MET A 82 -18.18 0.04 4.53
N VAL A 83 -18.39 0.92 5.50
CA VAL A 83 -18.16 2.37 5.37
C VAL A 83 -16.87 2.72 6.11
N THR A 84 -15.85 3.15 5.39
CA THR A 84 -14.57 3.60 5.96
C THR A 84 -14.23 5.01 5.46
N ASN A 85 -13.41 5.73 6.21
CA ASN A 85 -12.90 7.02 5.75
C ASN A 85 -11.90 6.78 4.61
N ILE A 86 -11.98 7.57 3.54
CA ILE A 86 -11.07 7.43 2.40
C ILE A 86 -9.61 7.66 2.80
N GLN A 87 -9.34 8.48 3.81
CA GLN A 87 -7.99 8.71 4.35
C GLN A 87 -7.40 7.45 4.96
N ASP A 88 -8.21 6.61 5.62
CA ASP A 88 -7.76 5.33 6.19
C ASP A 88 -7.37 4.34 5.08
N VAL A 89 -8.06 4.41 3.93
CA VAL A 89 -7.76 3.58 2.74
C VAL A 89 -6.48 4.06 2.04
N ILE A 90 -6.29 5.38 1.90
CA ILE A 90 -5.07 5.97 1.31
C ILE A 90 -3.84 5.67 2.19
N SER A 91 -3.97 5.79 3.51
CA SER A 91 -2.87 5.61 4.46
C SER A 91 -2.37 4.16 4.56
N ARG A 92 -3.20 3.16 4.19
CA ARG A 92 -2.75 1.77 4.04
C ARG A 92 -1.69 1.61 2.93
N GLY A 93 -1.71 2.45 1.90
CA GLY A 93 -0.68 2.46 0.86
C GLY A 93 0.64 3.09 1.33
N GLU A 94 0.56 4.23 2.03
CA GLU A 94 1.75 4.96 2.52
C GLU A 94 2.45 4.27 3.69
N THR A 95 1.70 3.64 4.60
CA THR A 95 2.28 2.94 5.76
C THR A 95 3.13 1.75 5.34
N VAL A 96 2.72 0.97 4.33
CA VAL A 96 3.50 -0.18 3.82
C VAL A 96 4.85 0.26 3.25
N GLN A 97 4.87 1.34 2.45
CA GLN A 97 6.11 1.88 1.89
C GLN A 97 7.01 2.47 2.96
N GLY A 98 6.44 3.23 3.91
CA GLY A 98 7.17 3.81 5.04
C GLY A 98 7.78 2.75 5.97
N LEU A 99 7.06 1.66 6.25
CA LEU A 99 7.56 0.52 7.04
C LEU A 99 8.70 -0.20 6.33
N THR A 100 8.57 -0.46 5.03
CA THR A 100 9.61 -1.13 4.23
C THR A 100 10.90 -0.30 4.19
N GLN A 101 10.79 1.01 3.98
CA GLN A 101 11.95 1.91 3.95
C GLN A 101 12.63 2.00 5.32
N LYS A 102 11.87 2.10 6.41
CA LYS A 102 12.41 2.12 7.78
C LYS A 102 13.09 0.80 8.12
N ALA A 103 12.51 -0.34 7.75
CA ALA A 103 13.09 -1.65 7.97
C ALA A 103 14.40 -1.85 7.15
N ALA A 104 14.41 -1.43 5.88
CA ALA A 104 15.61 -1.48 5.04
C ALA A 104 16.74 -0.60 5.60
N ASN A 105 16.42 0.61 6.06
CA ASN A 105 17.39 1.50 6.68
C ASN A 105 17.94 0.91 7.99
N LEU A 106 17.07 0.36 8.85
CA LEU A 106 17.48 -0.26 10.12
C LEU A 106 18.34 -1.51 9.90
N ALA A 107 18.03 -2.32 8.89
CA ALA A 107 18.83 -3.47 8.49
C ALA A 107 20.22 -3.06 8.00
N SER A 108 20.30 -2.02 7.16
CA SER A 108 21.55 -1.44 6.67
C SER A 108 22.43 -0.92 7.82
N ILE A 109 21.84 -0.12 8.72
CA ILE A 109 22.54 0.43 9.90
C ILE A 109 23.02 -0.71 10.82
N SER A 110 22.18 -1.71 11.10
CA SER A 110 22.54 -2.89 11.89
C SER A 110 23.73 -3.66 11.28
N GLN A 111 23.76 -3.78 9.95
CA GLN A 111 24.87 -4.42 9.25
C GLN A 111 26.16 -3.59 9.36
N GLN A 112 26.06 -2.27 9.28
CA GLN A 112 27.19 -1.36 9.46
C GLN A 112 27.77 -1.47 10.88
N TYR A 113 26.92 -1.39 11.91
CA TYR A 113 27.36 -1.58 13.31
C TYR A 113 28.04 -2.93 13.54
N ARG A 114 27.52 -4.01 12.93
CA ARG A 114 28.14 -5.33 13.00
C ARG A 114 29.53 -5.35 12.36
N LYS A 115 29.72 -4.68 11.22
CA LYS A 115 31.04 -4.57 10.57
C LYS A 115 32.00 -3.75 11.43
N ASP A 116 31.56 -2.60 11.93
CA ASP A 116 32.37 -1.71 12.75
C ASP A 116 32.79 -2.39 14.06
N ALA A 117 31.87 -3.10 14.74
CA ALA A 117 32.19 -3.88 15.93
C ALA A 117 33.23 -4.98 15.67
N ASN A 118 33.12 -5.69 14.54
CA ASN A 118 34.10 -6.71 14.16
C ASN A 118 35.47 -6.10 13.82
N TYR A 119 35.50 -4.95 13.14
CA TYR A 119 36.73 -4.22 12.85
C TYR A 119 37.40 -3.72 14.12
N LEU A 120 36.64 -3.09 15.03
CA LEU A 120 37.13 -2.66 16.34
C LEU A 120 37.64 -3.84 17.17
N ASN A 121 36.95 -4.98 17.18
CA ASN A 121 37.37 -6.15 17.95
C ASN A 121 38.70 -6.74 17.42
N ARG A 122 38.86 -6.82 16.09
CA ARG A 122 40.12 -7.26 15.47
C ARG A 122 41.27 -6.31 15.76
N MET A 123 41.04 -5.01 15.62
CA MET A 123 42.06 -4.00 15.89
C MET A 123 42.44 -3.98 17.38
N SER A 124 41.46 -4.05 18.28
CA SER A 124 41.68 -4.10 19.74
C SER A 124 42.49 -5.34 20.14
N SER A 125 42.21 -6.50 19.53
CA SER A 125 42.97 -7.72 19.78
C SER A 125 44.44 -7.58 19.38
N LEU A 126 44.72 -6.99 18.21
CA LEU A 126 46.11 -6.78 17.74
C LEU A 126 46.87 -5.80 18.64
N THR A 127 46.26 -4.68 19.02
CA THR A 127 46.91 -3.70 19.90
C THR A 127 47.20 -4.28 21.29
N LYS A 128 46.26 -5.06 21.85
CA LYS A 128 46.45 -5.71 23.16
C LYS A 128 47.55 -6.76 23.13
N ILE A 129 47.59 -7.63 22.12
CA ILE A 129 48.62 -8.67 21.98
C ILE A 129 50.01 -8.03 21.82
N GLY A 130 50.14 -6.98 21.00
CA GLY A 130 51.40 -6.27 20.81
C GLY A 130 51.98 -5.69 22.11
N LEU A 131 51.13 -5.08 22.94
CA LEU A 131 51.56 -4.53 24.24
C LEU A 131 52.01 -5.63 25.22
N THR A 132 51.26 -6.73 25.31
CA THR A 132 51.62 -7.84 26.21
C THR A 132 52.93 -8.52 25.80
N VAL A 133 53.14 -8.77 24.51
CA VAL A 133 54.39 -9.38 24.01
C VAL A 133 55.57 -8.44 24.22
N GLY A 134 55.40 -7.13 23.98
CA GLY A 134 56.45 -6.15 24.19
C GLY A 134 56.94 -6.09 25.64
N SER A 135 56.04 -6.11 26.63
CA SER A 135 56.41 -6.13 28.05
C SER A 135 57.21 -7.36 28.46
N ILE A 136 56.88 -8.54 27.92
CA ILE A 136 57.61 -9.78 28.22
C ILE A 136 59.04 -9.73 27.68
N VAL A 137 59.22 -9.28 26.44
CA VAL A 137 60.56 -9.18 25.81
C VAL A 137 61.47 -8.23 26.57
N ILE A 138 60.93 -7.08 27.03
CA ILE A 138 61.70 -6.10 27.82
C ILE A 138 62.14 -6.71 29.16
N LEU A 139 61.25 -7.41 29.87
CA LEU A 139 61.60 -8.08 31.13
C LEU A 139 62.67 -9.17 30.93
N SER A 140 62.56 -9.97 29.87
CA SER A 140 63.57 -10.98 29.54
C SER A 140 64.95 -10.36 29.24
N LEU A 141 65.01 -9.22 28.54
CA LEU A 141 66.26 -8.51 28.25
C LEU A 141 66.91 -7.97 29.53
N ILE A 142 66.13 -7.36 30.43
CA ILE A 142 66.65 -6.83 31.70
C ILE A 142 67.23 -7.98 32.56
N ALA A 143 66.53 -9.11 32.63
CA ALA A 143 67.02 -10.27 33.37
C ALA A 143 68.34 -10.81 32.80
N TYR A 144 68.47 -10.85 31.47
CA TYR A 144 69.70 -11.29 30.80
C TYR A 144 70.90 -10.39 31.15
N VAL A 145 70.72 -9.06 31.10
CA VAL A 145 71.78 -8.08 31.43
C VAL A 145 72.15 -8.09 32.92
N PHE A 146 71.22 -8.47 33.81
CA PHE A 146 71.51 -8.52 35.24
C PHE A 146 72.24 -9.81 35.65
N ILE A 147 72.02 -10.91 34.93
CA ILE A 147 72.60 -12.23 35.23
C ILE A 147 74.00 -12.43 34.64
N PHE A 148 74.35 -11.70 33.57
CA PHE A 148 75.62 -11.80 32.85
C PHE A 148 76.41 -10.49 32.94
#